data_AF-A0A9D4K971-F1
#
_entry.id   AF-A0A9D4K971-F1
#
_cell.length_a   1.000
_cell.length_b   1.000
_cell.length_c   1.000
_cell.angle_alpha   90.00
_cell.angle_beta   90.00
_cell.angle_gamma   90.00
#
_symmetry.space_group_name_H-M   'P 1'
#
loop_
_entity.id
_entity.type
_entity.pdbx_description
1 polymer ?
#
loop_
_entity_poly.entity_id
_entity_poly.type
_entity_poly.pdbx_seq_one_letter_code
_entity_poly.pdbx_strand_id
1 'polypeptide(L)'
;MQTSFVFLAVIVACYAATTIKPNHVTHTTHAHFTHADHTTNEPAERDMITFQFQPTTHHLLVKTKPDRLTTNCYIATLTDTEHANIHTDYGMRSVELRLLAALGSATAVTDVSTLDQRDIDSCGMYNHERPHYYTISV
;
A
#
# COMPACT_ATOMS: atom_id res chain seq x y z
N MET A 1 37.62 -31.62 32.33
CA MET A 1 37.03 -32.44 31.25
C MET A 1 36.56 -31.50 30.16
N GLN A 2 37.09 -31.72 28.95
CA GLN A 2 37.05 -30.85 27.78
C GLN A 2 36.42 -31.64 26.64
N THR A 3 35.39 -31.11 25.99
CA THR A 3 34.95 -31.40 24.60
C THR A 3 33.92 -30.33 24.21
N SER A 4 34.31 -29.24 23.54
CA SER A 4 34.44 -29.10 22.08
C SER A 4 33.17 -29.53 21.32
N PHE A 5 32.40 -28.54 20.83
CA PHE A 5 31.34 -28.73 19.84
C PHE A 5 31.76 -28.08 18.51
N VAL A 6 31.55 -28.86 17.46
CA VAL A 6 32.10 -28.71 16.11
C VAL A 6 31.27 -27.73 15.27
N PHE A 7 31.99 -26.91 14.50
CA PHE A 7 31.51 -25.98 13.47
C PHE A 7 30.65 -26.70 12.42
N LEU A 8 29.45 -26.17 12.14
CA LEU A 8 28.65 -26.54 10.97
C LEU A 8 28.83 -25.49 9.87
N ALA A 9 29.39 -25.92 8.74
CA ALA A 9 29.75 -25.09 7.60
C ALA A 9 28.53 -24.61 6.79
N VAL A 10 28.49 -23.32 6.48
CA VAL A 10 27.53 -22.71 5.54
C VAL A 10 28.08 -22.89 4.12
N ILE A 11 27.42 -23.71 3.31
CA ILE A 11 27.72 -23.89 1.89
C ILE A 11 27.02 -22.77 1.11
N VAL A 12 27.80 -21.80 0.63
CA VAL A 12 27.34 -20.77 -0.31
C VAL A 12 27.28 -21.39 -1.71
N ALA A 13 26.06 -21.62 -2.21
CA ALA A 13 25.84 -22.03 -3.59
C ALA A 13 25.94 -20.81 -4.52
N CYS A 14 27.00 -20.77 -5.34
CA CYS A 14 27.15 -19.80 -6.43
C CYS A 14 26.17 -20.16 -7.57
N TYR A 15 25.14 -19.34 -7.78
CA TYR A 15 24.33 -19.43 -8.99
C TYR A 15 25.08 -18.72 -10.14
N ALA A 16 25.58 -19.50 -11.08
CA ALA A 16 26.06 -18.99 -12.36
C ALA A 16 24.86 -18.58 -13.22
N ALA A 17 24.65 -17.27 -13.38
CA ALA A 17 23.68 -16.75 -14.35
C ALA A 17 24.22 -16.98 -15.76
N THR A 18 23.59 -17.87 -16.53
CA THR A 18 23.87 -18.07 -17.95
C THR A 18 23.15 -16.99 -18.76
N THR A 19 23.90 -16.06 -19.34
CA THR A 19 23.37 -15.03 -20.24
C THR A 19 22.94 -15.65 -21.56
N ILE A 20 21.64 -15.81 -21.79
CA ILE A 20 21.07 -16.18 -23.09
C ILE A 20 21.04 -14.92 -23.97
N LYS A 21 21.77 -14.92 -25.10
CA LYS A 21 21.65 -13.86 -26.11
C LYS A 21 20.29 -13.97 -26.80
N PRO A 22 19.46 -12.90 -26.86
CA PRO A 22 18.28 -12.92 -27.71
C PRO A 22 18.70 -12.85 -29.18
N ASN A 23 18.22 -13.81 -29.97
CA ASN A 23 18.31 -13.80 -31.43
C ASN A 23 17.52 -12.61 -31.98
N HIS A 24 18.16 -11.76 -32.79
CA HIS A 24 17.45 -10.74 -33.56
C HIS A 24 16.53 -11.41 -34.58
N VAL A 25 15.22 -11.24 -34.39
CA VAL A 25 14.19 -11.61 -35.37
C VAL A 25 14.01 -10.44 -36.34
N THR A 26 14.05 -10.77 -37.62
CA THR A 26 13.90 -9.92 -38.80
C THR A 26 12.67 -9.00 -38.70
N HIS A 27 12.84 -7.71 -38.97
CA HIS A 27 11.74 -6.74 -39.02
C HIS A 27 10.88 -6.97 -40.28
N THR A 28 9.62 -7.34 -40.10
CA THR A 28 8.58 -7.25 -41.13
C THR A 28 8.06 -5.80 -41.16
N THR A 29 8.08 -5.18 -42.33
CA THR A 29 7.49 -3.88 -42.60
C THR A 29 5.97 -3.96 -42.53
N HIS A 30 5.36 -3.28 -41.56
CA HIS A 30 3.90 -3.17 -41.45
C HIS A 30 3.36 -2.18 -42.48
N ALA A 31 2.35 -2.61 -43.24
CA ALA A 31 1.60 -1.79 -44.18
C ALA A 31 0.89 -0.62 -43.46
N HIS A 32 0.90 0.56 -44.09
CA HIS A 32 0.19 1.75 -43.62
C HIS A 32 -1.32 1.52 -43.70
N PHE A 33 -1.95 1.23 -42.57
CA PHE A 33 -3.39 1.33 -42.43
C PHE A 33 -3.79 2.81 -42.39
N THR A 34 -4.76 3.14 -43.23
CA THR A 34 -5.48 4.41 -43.28
C THR A 34 -6.06 4.73 -41.90
N HIS A 35 -5.84 5.95 -41.43
CA HIS A 35 -6.35 6.46 -40.15
C HIS A 35 -7.89 6.42 -40.13
N ALA A 36 -8.44 5.35 -39.56
CA ALA A 36 -9.81 5.33 -39.07
C ALA A 36 -9.89 6.23 -37.83
N ASP A 37 -11.05 6.87 -37.68
CA ASP A 37 -11.41 7.86 -36.67
C ASP A 37 -10.65 7.76 -35.35
N HIS A 38 -10.13 8.91 -34.92
CA HIS A 38 -9.50 9.08 -33.63
C HIS A 38 -10.44 8.60 -32.52
N THR A 39 -10.15 7.45 -31.92
CA THR A 39 -10.62 7.12 -30.58
C THR A 39 -10.15 8.26 -29.68
N THR A 40 -11.10 8.99 -29.09
CA THR A 40 -10.79 9.96 -28.04
C THR A 40 -9.99 9.25 -26.96
N ASN A 41 -8.72 9.62 -26.80
CA ASN A 41 -7.86 9.07 -25.76
C ASN A 41 -8.42 9.54 -24.41
N GLU A 42 -9.16 8.68 -23.72
CA GLU A 42 -9.59 8.95 -22.37
C GLU A 42 -8.38 9.00 -21.43
N PRO A 43 -8.30 9.97 -20.50
CA PRO A 43 -7.25 10.00 -19.50
C PRO A 43 -7.26 8.72 -18.65
N ALA A 44 -6.08 8.18 -18.36
CA ALA A 44 -5.97 7.09 -17.40
C ALA A 44 -6.24 7.59 -15.97
N GLU A 45 -7.32 7.10 -15.35
CA GLU A 45 -7.58 7.32 -13.94
C GLU A 45 -6.62 6.48 -13.09
N ARG A 46 -6.02 7.09 -12.08
CA ARG A 46 -5.15 6.43 -11.12
C ARG A 46 -5.57 6.83 -9.73
N ASP A 47 -5.85 5.84 -8.90
CA ASP A 47 -6.07 6.03 -7.47
C ASP A 47 -5.14 5.08 -6.70
N MET A 48 -4.78 5.48 -5.48
CA MET A 48 -3.96 4.71 -4.58
C MET A 48 -4.52 4.81 -3.17
N ILE A 49 -4.91 3.66 -2.64
CA ILE A 49 -5.33 3.50 -1.25
C ILE A 49 -4.26 2.67 -0.54
N THR A 50 -3.76 3.16 0.59
CA THR A 50 -2.77 2.45 1.40
C THR A 50 -3.33 2.16 2.78
N PHE A 51 -3.19 0.93 3.24
CA PHE A 51 -3.52 0.50 4.59
C PHE A 51 -2.24 0.34 5.40
N GLN A 52 -2.23 0.87 6.63
CA GLN A 52 -1.10 0.77 7.52
C GLN A 52 -1.58 0.53 8.95
N PHE A 53 -1.19 -0.60 9.52
CA PHE A 53 -1.45 -0.88 10.93
C PHE A 53 -0.43 -0.14 11.81
N GLN A 54 -0.91 0.60 12.82
CA GLN A 54 -0.08 1.24 13.84
C GLN A 54 -0.10 0.40 15.13
N PRO A 55 0.97 -0.35 15.44
CA PRO A 55 1.00 -1.25 16.58
C PRO A 55 0.92 -0.54 17.94
N THR A 56 1.23 0.76 18.03
CA THR A 56 1.20 1.48 19.31
C THR A 56 -0.21 1.85 19.74
N THR A 57 -1.03 2.32 18.79
CA THR A 57 -2.40 2.80 19.02
C THR A 57 -3.45 1.72 18.68
N HIS A 58 -3.02 0.59 18.12
CA HIS A 58 -3.87 -0.46 17.55
C HIS A 58 -4.86 0.06 16.51
N HIS A 59 -4.53 1.18 15.87
CA HIS A 59 -5.33 1.75 14.79
C HIS A 59 -4.89 1.21 13.44
N LEU A 60 -5.85 1.07 12.53
CA LEU A 60 -5.57 0.89 11.11
C LEU A 60 -5.80 2.21 10.38
N LEU A 61 -4.75 2.69 9.72
CA LEU A 61 -4.75 3.93 8.97
C LEU A 61 -5.00 3.64 7.50
N VAL A 62 -5.95 4.35 6.90
CA VAL A 62 -6.23 4.31 5.46
C VAL A 62 -5.84 5.65 4.86
N LYS A 63 -4.90 5.65 3.92
CA LYS A 63 -4.48 6.86 3.21
C LYS A 63 -5.02 6.82 1.81
N THR A 64 -5.70 7.89 1.42
CA THR A 64 -6.19 8.07 0.04
C THR A 64 -5.65 9.38 -0.53
N LYS A 65 -5.53 9.42 -1.86
CA LYS A 65 -5.06 10.60 -2.59
C LYS A 65 -6.06 10.93 -3.69
N PRO A 66 -7.16 11.62 -3.36
CA PRO A 66 -8.18 11.96 -4.35
C PRO A 66 -7.61 12.88 -5.45
N ASP A 67 -6.55 13.64 -5.15
CA ASP A 67 -5.86 14.48 -6.10
C ASP A 67 -4.34 14.57 -5.79
N ARG A 68 -3.60 15.40 -6.53
CA ARG A 68 -2.13 15.54 -6.41
C ARG A 68 -1.67 16.39 -5.22
N LEU A 69 -2.59 17.02 -4.50
CA LEU A 69 -2.30 17.97 -3.43
C LEU A 69 -2.85 17.40 -2.11
N THR A 70 -4.07 16.88 -2.14
CA THR A 70 -4.77 16.42 -0.95
C THR A 70 -4.43 14.97 -0.60
N THR A 71 -4.07 14.74 0.66
CA THR A 71 -4.06 13.40 1.26
C THR A 71 -5.14 13.33 2.32
N ASN A 72 -6.00 12.33 2.25
CA ASN A 72 -6.92 12.01 3.35
C ASN A 72 -6.33 10.85 4.15
N CYS A 73 -6.35 10.96 5.48
CA CYS A 73 -5.94 9.91 6.37
C CYS A 73 -7.09 9.54 7.30
N TYR A 74 -7.61 8.34 7.13
CA TYR A 74 -8.68 7.78 7.94
C TYR A 74 -8.07 6.90 9.02
N ILE A 75 -8.46 7.14 10.26
CA ILE A 75 -7.97 6.42 11.43
C ILE A 75 -9.13 5.58 11.96
N ALA A 76 -8.99 4.27 11.91
CA ALA A 76 -9.99 3.34 12.40
C ALA A 76 -9.46 2.56 13.60
N THR A 77 -10.21 2.57 14.68
CA THR A 77 -9.93 1.70 15.82
C THR A 77 -10.32 0.27 15.48
N LEU A 78 -9.40 -0.68 15.70
CA LEU A 78 -9.68 -2.10 15.52
C LEU A 78 -10.32 -2.67 16.78
N THR A 79 -11.26 -3.59 16.59
CA THR A 79 -11.72 -4.43 17.71
C THR A 79 -10.61 -5.38 18.16
N ASP A 80 -10.69 -5.91 19.38
CA ASP A 80 -9.71 -6.88 19.88
C ASP A 80 -9.57 -8.11 18.97
N THR A 81 -10.67 -8.56 18.39
CA THR A 81 -10.68 -9.69 17.45
C THR A 81 -9.98 -9.34 16.14
N GLU A 82 -10.21 -8.15 15.60
CA GLU A 82 -9.55 -7.70 14.37
C GLU A 82 -8.06 -7.48 14.60
N HIS A 83 -7.70 -6.87 15.72
CA HIS A 83 -6.31 -6.67 16.10
C HIS A 83 -5.57 -8.00 16.20
N ALA A 84 -6.15 -9.03 16.82
CA ALA A 84 -5.54 -10.35 16.89
C ALA A 84 -5.33 -10.99 15.50
N ASN A 85 -6.22 -10.71 14.55
CA ASN A 85 -6.22 -11.33 13.22
C ASN A 85 -5.51 -10.50 12.14
N ILE A 86 -5.17 -9.23 12.39
CA ILE A 86 -4.57 -8.30 11.41
C ILE A 86 -3.25 -8.81 10.82
N HIS A 87 -2.55 -9.68 11.55
CA HIS A 87 -1.28 -10.29 11.14
C HIS A 87 -1.44 -11.52 10.24
N THR A 88 -2.66 -11.80 9.77
CA THR A 88 -2.96 -12.86 8.80
C THR A 88 -3.47 -12.25 7.51
N ASP A 89 -3.23 -12.90 6.37
CA ASP A 89 -3.72 -12.41 5.07
C ASP A 89 -5.24 -12.23 5.05
N TYR A 90 -5.96 -13.20 5.63
CA TYR A 90 -7.42 -13.14 5.72
C TYR A 90 -7.89 -12.01 6.64
N GLY A 91 -7.29 -11.88 7.82
CA GLY A 91 -7.67 -10.85 8.79
C GLY A 91 -7.34 -9.45 8.31
N MET A 92 -6.18 -9.23 7.68
CA MET A 92 -5.86 -7.95 7.05
C MET A 92 -6.90 -7.62 5.98
N ARG A 93 -7.15 -8.55 5.06
CA ARG A 93 -8.07 -8.32 3.94
C ARG A 93 -9.52 -8.10 4.38
N SER A 94 -9.98 -8.79 5.44
CA SER A 94 -11.33 -8.59 5.96
C SER A 94 -11.52 -7.19 6.56
N VAL A 95 -10.51 -6.71 7.31
CA VAL A 95 -10.52 -5.36 7.88
C VAL A 95 -10.42 -4.29 6.78
N GLU A 96 -9.55 -4.47 5.77
CA GLU A 96 -9.45 -3.55 4.62
C GLU A 96 -10.80 -3.36 3.92
N LEU A 97 -11.47 -4.47 3.58
CA LEU A 97 -12.78 -4.42 2.91
C LEU A 97 -13.84 -3.73 3.76
N ARG A 98 -13.85 -3.99 5.08
CA ARG A 98 -14.76 -3.30 6.00
C ARG A 98 -14.49 -1.80 6.02
N LEU A 99 -13.24 -1.38 6.10
CA LEU A 99 -12.89 0.04 6.13
C LEU A 99 -13.21 0.74 4.81
N LEU A 100 -12.96 0.10 3.66
CA LEU A 100 -13.35 0.63 2.35
C LEU A 100 -14.85 0.93 2.28
N ALA A 101 -15.69 0.04 2.82
CA ALA A 101 -17.12 0.28 2.89
C ALA A 101 -17.49 1.45 3.82
N ALA A 102 -16.69 1.71 4.86
CA ALA A 102 -16.93 2.78 5.84
C ALA A 102 -16.40 4.14 5.42
N LEU A 103 -15.44 4.23 4.47
CA LEU A 103 -14.83 5.50 4.04
C LEU A 103 -15.86 6.57 3.65
N GLY A 104 -16.94 6.17 2.96
CA GLY A 104 -18.00 7.09 2.54
C GLY A 104 -18.82 7.69 3.68
N SER A 105 -18.78 7.10 4.88
CA SER A 105 -19.49 7.60 6.06
C SER A 105 -18.69 8.62 6.85
N ALA A 106 -17.36 8.61 6.73
CA ALA A 106 -16.44 9.48 7.44
C ALA A 106 -16.33 10.85 6.75
N THR A 107 -17.33 11.70 6.97
CA THR A 107 -17.45 13.02 6.31
C THR A 107 -16.91 14.18 7.14
N ALA A 108 -16.84 14.03 8.45
CA ALA A 108 -16.35 15.07 9.36
C ALA A 108 -14.84 14.99 9.55
N VAL A 109 -14.15 16.10 9.30
CA VAL A 109 -12.71 16.23 9.59
C VAL A 109 -12.52 16.22 11.10
N THR A 110 -11.64 15.34 11.58
CA THR A 110 -11.27 15.24 12.98
C THR A 110 -10.26 16.32 13.35
N ASP A 111 -10.45 16.95 14.51
CA ASP A 111 -9.47 17.89 15.05
C ASP A 111 -8.17 17.15 15.40
N VAL A 112 -7.07 17.55 14.76
CA VAL A 112 -5.74 16.98 14.94
C VAL A 112 -5.28 17.01 16.40
N SER A 113 -5.74 17.98 17.19
CA SER A 113 -5.40 18.09 18.62
C SER A 113 -5.90 16.91 19.46
N THR A 114 -6.87 16.15 18.93
CA THR A 114 -7.48 14.98 19.58
C THR A 114 -6.84 13.65 19.19
N LEU A 115 -5.93 13.67 18.22
CA LEU A 115 -5.30 12.48 17.66
C LEU A 115 -3.99 12.14 18.37
N ASP A 116 -3.66 10.85 18.39
CA ASP A 116 -2.35 10.40 18.87
C ASP A 116 -1.26 10.84 17.88
N GLN A 117 -0.14 11.35 18.42
CA GLN A 117 0.97 11.81 17.60
C GLN A 117 1.55 10.71 16.69
N ARG A 118 1.50 9.44 17.13
CA ARG A 118 1.96 8.29 16.32
C ARG A 118 1.10 8.08 15.08
N ASP A 119 -0.19 8.34 15.17
CA ASP A 119 -1.09 8.24 14.01
C ASP A 119 -0.84 9.41 13.06
N ILE A 120 -0.66 10.63 13.58
CA ILE A 120 -0.30 11.82 12.80
C ILE A 120 1.00 11.58 12.03
N ASP A 121 2.04 11.11 12.72
CA ASP A 121 3.35 10.81 12.13
C ASP A 121 3.24 9.72 11.07
N SER A 122 2.39 8.72 11.30
CA SER A 122 2.17 7.61 10.36
C SER A 122 1.44 8.06 9.12
N CYS A 123 0.42 8.92 9.22
CA CYS A 123 -0.23 9.54 8.07
C CYS A 123 0.79 10.29 7.20
N GLY A 124 1.76 10.93 7.84
CA GLY A 124 2.84 11.66 7.19
C GLY A 124 2.36 12.95 6.52
N MET A 125 3.27 13.64 5.83
CA MET A 125 2.95 14.80 5.00
C MET A 125 3.14 14.45 3.52
N TYR A 126 2.35 15.07 2.66
CA TYR A 126 2.52 14.96 1.21
C TYR A 126 2.67 16.35 0.62
N ASN A 127 3.73 16.58 -0.16
CA ASN A 127 4.02 17.88 -0.78
C ASN A 127 4.01 19.07 0.21
N HIS A 128 4.44 18.85 1.46
CA HIS A 128 4.39 19.83 2.56
C HIS A 128 2.98 20.23 3.03
N GLU A 129 1.93 19.57 2.53
CA GLU A 129 0.57 19.73 3.01
C GLU A 129 0.26 18.68 4.08
N ARG A 130 -0.50 19.11 5.10
CA ARG A 130 -0.99 18.22 6.15
C ARG A 130 -2.21 17.46 5.62
N PRO A 131 -2.33 16.15 5.90
CA PRO A 131 -3.52 15.41 5.56
C PRO A 131 -4.77 15.98 6.23
N HIS A 132 -5.93 15.76 5.60
CA HIS A 132 -7.19 15.81 6.32
C HIS A 132 -7.37 14.50 7.10
N TYR A 133 -7.63 14.62 8.39
CA TYR A 133 -7.80 13.46 9.26
C TYR A 133 -9.27 13.17 9.45
N TYR A 134 -9.62 11.90 9.45
CA TYR A 134 -10.97 11.42 9.67
C TYR A 134 -10.92 10.24 10.63
N THR A 135 -11.80 10.20 11.62
CA THR A 135 -11.93 9.04 12.51
C THR A 135 -13.12 8.22 12.08
N ILE A 136 -12.92 6.92 11.91
CA ILE A 136 -13.98 5.97 11.60
C ILE A 136 -14.34 5.23 12.89
N SER A 137 -15.52 5.51 13.42
CA SER A 137 -16.14 4.74 14.50
C SER A 137 -17.15 3.79 13.87
N VAL A 138 -16.96 2.49 14.06
CA VAL A 138 -17.86 1.44 13.54
C VAL A 138 -18.39 0.61 14.68
#